data_AF-A0A536E8Z4-F1
#
_entry.id   AF-A0A536E8Z4-F1
#
_cell.length_a   1.000
_cell.length_b   1.000
_cell.length_c   1.000
_cell.angle_alpha   90.00
_cell.angle_beta   90.00
_cell.angle_gamma   90.00
#
_symmetry.space_group_name_H-M   'P 1'
#
loop_
_entity.id
_entity.type
_entity.pdbx_description
1 polymer ?
#
loop_
_entity_poly.entity_id
_entity_poly.type
_entity_poly.pdbx_seq_one_letter_code
_entity_poly.pdbx_strand_id
1 'polypeptide(L)'
;MANQPPEKEPSPTDLRLDEWGNVASLIGANESALNVENAGYDRSLRFVHLLEAEVGGEALRQVNAALAASGTSADSKRYLDLIEKLGGKRVDDLFAKWVFPSSIQPVLAKRRLAQERLQELIGRAADKSLSTDVPDDIRANIDAWRFDNAIAATDKAESDFAGYEELEQALSDLTSDAEAQGLSLSPSISDAIQNWEFDKGRRMLADAVLAVDAYASSREQVDARRGLWKRLGLVGADPNNDLTHASEAFARGDFRESLNHANQAGAKAQAASGMAFRKLLGLALVSAVCAGGIGTAIWTSRKRENPFSPV
;
A
#
# COMPACT_ATOMS: atom_id res chain seq x y z
N MET A 1 4.51 -50.40 49.03
CA MET A 1 5.45 -50.21 47.93
C MET A 1 4.70 -50.56 46.66
N ALA A 2 4.31 -49.56 45.87
CA ALA A 2 3.64 -49.80 44.60
C ALA A 2 4.69 -50.30 43.59
N ASN A 3 4.44 -51.45 42.97
CA ASN A 3 5.24 -51.93 41.84
C ASN A 3 5.25 -50.84 40.77
N GLN A 4 6.40 -50.19 40.58
CA GLN A 4 6.63 -49.48 39.32
C GLN A 4 6.56 -50.52 38.21
N PRO A 5 5.76 -50.29 37.16
CA PRO A 5 5.80 -51.16 35.99
C PRO A 5 7.24 -51.20 35.46
N PRO A 6 7.71 -52.37 35.00
CA PRO A 6 9.08 -52.50 34.49
C PRO A 6 9.32 -51.46 33.39
N GLU A 7 10.46 -50.78 33.47
CA GLU A 7 10.92 -49.86 32.43
C GLU A 7 10.97 -50.64 31.11
N LYS A 8 10.07 -50.29 30.19
CA LYS A 8 9.97 -50.94 28.89
C LYS A 8 11.24 -50.58 28.10
N GLU A 9 11.98 -51.58 27.63
CA GLU A 9 13.17 -51.33 26.81
C GLU A 9 12.79 -50.49 25.57
N PRO A 10 13.63 -49.51 25.18
CA PRO A 10 13.41 -48.71 23.98
C PRO A 10 13.24 -49.59 22.75
N SER A 11 12.27 -49.27 21.89
CA SER A 11 12.16 -49.99 20.62
C SER A 11 13.40 -49.72 19.76
N PRO A 12 14.03 -50.76 19.17
CA PRO A 12 15.21 -50.59 18.32
C PRO A 12 14.89 -49.96 16.95
N THR A 13 13.61 -49.83 16.60
CA THR A 13 13.15 -49.26 15.33
C THR A 13 13.28 -47.74 15.34
N ASP A 14 14.17 -47.18 14.51
CA ASP A 14 14.24 -45.73 14.28
C ASP A 14 13.09 -45.26 13.37
N LEU A 15 11.92 -45.09 13.97
CA LEU A 15 10.68 -44.62 13.33
C LEU A 15 10.51 -43.12 13.55
N ARG A 16 10.29 -42.29 12.53
CA ARG A 16 9.79 -40.92 12.74
C ARG A 16 8.27 -40.93 12.95
N LEU A 17 7.72 -40.07 13.82
CA LEU A 17 6.29 -40.15 14.16
C LEU A 17 5.34 -39.97 12.96
N ASP A 18 5.73 -39.18 11.95
CA ASP A 18 4.96 -39.05 10.71
C ASP A 18 5.01 -40.32 9.84
N GLU A 19 6.03 -41.17 10.02
CA GLU A 19 6.16 -42.46 9.34
C GLU A 19 5.32 -43.56 10.04
N TRP A 20 4.89 -43.33 11.28
CA TRP A 20 4.01 -44.26 12.01
C TRP A 20 2.63 -44.35 11.36
N GLY A 21 2.11 -43.23 10.84
CA GLY A 21 0.84 -43.18 10.13
C GLY A 21 -0.38 -43.44 11.02
N ASN A 22 -1.40 -44.11 10.47
CA ASN A 22 -2.63 -44.41 11.20
C ASN A 22 -2.42 -45.62 12.11
N VAL A 23 -2.78 -45.47 13.39
CA VAL A 23 -2.75 -46.57 14.38
C VAL A 23 -3.61 -47.74 13.89
N ALA A 24 -2.98 -48.91 13.75
CA ALA A 24 -3.62 -50.12 13.29
C ALA A 24 -4.19 -50.95 14.46
N SER A 25 -5.24 -51.75 14.18
CA SER A 25 -5.72 -52.73 15.16
C SER A 25 -4.66 -53.80 15.38
N LEU A 26 -4.34 -54.07 16.65
CA LEU A 26 -3.37 -55.09 17.05
C LEU A 26 -3.96 -56.51 17.05
N ILE A 27 -5.26 -56.67 16.78
CA ILE A 27 -5.92 -57.97 16.77
C ILE A 27 -5.45 -58.75 15.53
N GLY A 28 -4.68 -59.81 15.74
CA GLY A 28 -4.11 -60.64 14.66
C GLY A 28 -2.91 -60.01 13.95
N ALA A 29 -2.33 -58.95 14.51
CA ALA A 29 -1.14 -58.30 13.97
C ALA A 29 0.08 -59.24 14.03
N ASN A 30 0.91 -59.21 12.99
CA ASN A 30 2.21 -59.89 13.04
C ASN A 30 3.20 -59.13 13.93
N GLU A 31 4.30 -59.78 14.31
CA GLU A 31 5.31 -59.22 15.21
C GLU A 31 5.90 -57.90 14.70
N SER A 32 6.09 -57.76 13.39
CA SER A 32 6.58 -56.53 12.78
C SER A 32 5.61 -55.36 12.99
N ALA A 33 4.31 -55.57 12.82
CA ALA A 33 3.29 -54.55 13.04
C ALA A 33 3.20 -54.18 14.54
N LEU A 34 3.25 -55.17 15.43
CA LEU A 34 3.29 -54.93 16.88
C LEU A 34 4.51 -54.09 17.30
N ASN A 35 5.68 -54.33 16.68
CA ASN A 35 6.91 -53.59 16.95
C ASN A 35 6.85 -52.14 16.48
N VAL A 36 6.24 -51.88 15.32
CA VAL A 36 6.03 -50.51 14.81
C VAL A 36 5.08 -49.73 15.72
N GLU A 37 3.96 -50.32 16.13
CA GLU A 37 3.00 -49.69 17.05
C GLU A 37 3.64 -49.38 18.41
N ASN A 38 4.36 -50.34 18.99
CA ASN A 38 5.09 -50.11 20.24
C ASN A 38 6.14 -49.00 20.12
N ALA A 39 6.86 -48.93 18.98
CA ALA A 39 7.82 -47.87 18.70
C ALA A 39 7.12 -46.50 18.61
N GLY A 40 5.98 -46.41 17.94
CA GLY A 40 5.19 -45.19 17.81
C GLY A 40 4.74 -44.64 19.16
N TYR A 41 4.17 -45.49 20.03
CA TYR A 41 3.76 -45.08 21.38
C TYR A 41 4.94 -44.65 22.26
N ASP A 42 6.02 -45.44 22.32
CA ASP A 42 7.22 -45.12 23.11
C ASP A 42 7.85 -43.80 22.65
N ARG A 43 8.00 -43.63 21.33
CA ARG A 43 8.59 -42.42 20.76
C ARG A 43 7.72 -41.20 20.94
N SER A 44 6.40 -41.33 20.86
CA SER A 44 5.46 -40.24 21.12
C SER A 44 5.57 -39.73 22.56
N LEU A 45 5.60 -40.64 23.54
CA LEU A 45 5.74 -40.28 24.94
C LEU A 45 7.06 -39.54 25.21
N ARG A 46 8.17 -40.05 24.67
CA ARG A 46 9.48 -39.40 24.79
C ARG A 46 9.51 -38.03 24.12
N PHE A 47 8.94 -37.92 22.93
CA PHE A 47 8.88 -36.65 22.21
C PHE A 47 8.11 -35.59 22.98
N VAL A 48 6.94 -35.93 23.56
CA VAL A 48 6.16 -34.98 24.37
C VAL A 48 6.94 -34.51 25.60
N HIS A 49 7.66 -35.39 26.29
CA HIS A 49 8.50 -34.99 27.43
C HIS A 49 9.68 -34.10 27.02
N LEU A 50 10.35 -34.40 25.91
CA LEU A 50 11.42 -33.55 25.37
C LEU A 50 10.89 -32.19 24.95
N LEU A 51 9.72 -32.17 24.30
CA LEU A 51 9.07 -30.96 23.86
C LEU A 51 8.65 -30.10 25.06
N GLU A 52 8.05 -30.71 26.10
CA GLU A 52 7.70 -30.02 27.34
C GLU A 52 8.93 -29.44 28.06
N ALA A 53 10.04 -30.18 28.09
CA ALA A 53 11.28 -29.69 28.65
C ALA A 53 11.83 -28.47 27.87
N GLU A 54 11.65 -28.47 26.55
CA GLU A 54 12.13 -27.39 25.69
C GLU A 54 11.25 -26.14 25.78
N VAL A 55 9.93 -26.25 25.63
CA VAL A 55 9.02 -25.09 25.51
C VAL A 55 8.21 -24.78 26.77
N GLY A 56 8.16 -25.71 27.73
CA GLY A 56 7.41 -25.59 28.97
C GLY A 56 5.94 -26.02 28.86
N GLY A 57 5.42 -26.60 29.94
CA GLY A 57 4.05 -27.15 29.96
C GLY A 57 2.94 -26.10 29.82
N GLU A 58 3.16 -24.84 30.18
CA GLU A 58 2.17 -23.77 29.98
C GLU A 58 1.99 -23.43 28.50
N ALA A 59 3.10 -23.29 27.75
CA ALA A 59 3.04 -23.07 26.30
C ALA A 59 2.32 -24.23 25.61
N LEU A 60 2.62 -25.48 25.99
CA LEU A 60 1.93 -26.66 25.44
C LEU A 60 0.43 -26.67 25.75
N ARG A 61 0.01 -26.25 26.94
CA ARG A 61 -1.42 -26.11 27.26
C ARG A 61 -2.09 -25.08 26.35
N GLN A 62 -1.46 -23.94 26.13
CA GLN A 62 -2.00 -22.89 25.26
C GLN A 62 -2.10 -23.35 23.80
N VAL A 63 -1.07 -24.03 23.28
CA VAL A 63 -1.10 -24.64 21.95
C VAL A 63 -2.24 -25.65 21.82
N ASN A 64 -2.35 -26.58 22.77
CA ASN A 64 -3.39 -27.61 22.74
C ASN A 64 -4.80 -27.01 22.86
N ALA A 65 -4.98 -25.96 23.67
CA ALA A 65 -6.23 -25.22 23.77
C ALA A 65 -6.59 -24.51 22.46
N ALA A 66 -5.62 -23.86 21.80
CA ALA A 66 -5.81 -23.21 20.51
C ALA A 66 -6.21 -24.22 19.41
N LEU A 67 -5.59 -25.40 19.41
CA LEU A 67 -5.95 -26.47 18.50
C LEU A 67 -7.36 -27.00 18.74
N ALA A 68 -7.70 -27.29 20.00
CA ALA A 68 -9.03 -27.76 20.38
C ALA A 68 -10.12 -26.75 19.99
N ALA A 69 -9.88 -25.45 20.22
CA ALA A 69 -10.81 -24.39 19.86
C ALA A 69 -11.02 -24.24 18.34
N SER A 70 -9.99 -24.57 17.53
CA SER A 70 -10.06 -24.43 16.08
C SER A 70 -10.95 -25.46 15.37
N GLY A 71 -11.32 -26.55 16.05
CA GLY A 71 -12.20 -27.61 15.51
C GLY A 71 -11.65 -28.34 14.27
N THR A 72 -10.40 -28.09 13.88
CA THR A 72 -9.74 -28.67 12.71
C THR A 72 -8.61 -29.61 13.15
N SER A 73 -8.44 -30.73 12.44
CA SER A 73 -7.35 -31.64 12.72
C SER A 73 -6.00 -30.95 12.48
N ALA A 74 -5.07 -31.11 13.41
CA ALA A 74 -3.71 -30.59 13.27
C ALA A 74 -2.78 -31.70 12.78
N ASP A 75 -2.03 -31.40 11.72
CA ASP A 75 -0.87 -32.19 11.35
C ASP A 75 0.38 -31.69 12.11
N SER A 76 1.47 -32.44 11.99
CA SER A 76 2.75 -32.14 12.62
C SER A 76 3.31 -30.75 12.24
N LYS A 77 2.99 -30.28 11.03
CA LYS A 77 3.39 -28.96 10.51
C LYS A 77 2.69 -27.83 11.25
N ARG A 78 1.35 -27.89 11.34
CA ARG A 78 0.55 -26.94 12.11
C ARG A 78 0.92 -26.97 13.59
N TYR A 79 1.21 -28.15 14.13
CA TYR A 79 1.64 -28.29 15.52
C TYR A 79 2.97 -27.57 15.77
N LEU A 80 3.97 -27.79 14.90
CA LEU A 80 5.25 -27.07 14.94
C LEU A 80 5.04 -25.55 14.88
N ASP A 81 4.29 -25.05 13.91
CA ASP A 81 4.10 -23.60 13.75
C ASP A 81 3.43 -22.95 14.96
N LEU A 82 2.43 -23.60 15.55
CA LEU A 82 1.77 -23.09 16.75
C LEU A 82 2.67 -23.12 17.98
N ILE A 83 3.49 -24.17 18.13
CA ILE A 83 4.45 -24.26 19.23
C ILE A 83 5.46 -23.13 19.13
N GLU A 84 6.02 -22.88 17.96
CA GLU A 84 7.02 -21.81 17.82
C GLU A 84 6.37 -20.44 17.98
N LYS A 85 5.15 -20.26 17.47
CA LYS A 85 4.39 -19.00 17.60
C LYS A 85 4.02 -18.65 19.04
N LEU A 86 3.53 -19.61 19.82
CA LEU A 86 3.04 -19.38 21.19
C LEU A 86 4.12 -19.63 22.25
N GLY A 87 5.01 -20.58 22.00
CA GLY A 87 6.12 -20.93 22.89
C GLY A 87 7.35 -20.04 22.72
N GLY A 88 7.44 -19.27 21.63
CA GLY A 88 8.53 -18.30 21.40
C GLY A 88 9.91 -18.94 21.22
N LYS A 89 9.98 -20.24 21.02
CA LYS A 89 11.22 -21.00 20.83
C LYS A 89 11.15 -21.78 19.52
N ARG A 90 12.28 -21.84 18.81
CA ARG A 90 12.44 -22.71 17.65
C ARG A 90 12.68 -24.14 18.10
N VAL A 91 11.88 -25.07 17.59
CA VAL A 91 11.93 -26.50 17.93
C VAL A 91 11.92 -27.40 16.69
N ASP A 92 12.09 -26.81 15.51
CA ASP A 92 12.15 -27.53 14.24
C ASP A 92 13.25 -28.61 14.19
N ASP A 93 14.40 -28.44 14.84
CA ASP A 93 15.42 -29.49 14.99
C ASP A 93 14.90 -30.71 15.77
N LEU A 94 14.13 -30.46 16.84
CA LEU A 94 13.50 -31.52 17.62
C LEU A 94 12.46 -32.26 16.76
N PHE A 95 11.62 -31.52 16.04
CA PHE A 95 10.66 -32.12 15.10
C PHE A 95 11.35 -32.89 13.97
N ALA A 96 12.45 -32.40 13.41
CA ALA A 96 13.19 -33.10 12.36
C ALA A 96 13.83 -34.42 12.86
N LYS A 97 14.18 -34.47 14.15
CA LYS A 97 14.77 -35.65 14.79
C LYS A 97 13.74 -36.68 15.25
N TRP A 98 12.52 -36.27 15.55
CA TRP A 98 11.54 -37.15 16.19
C TRP A 98 10.27 -37.37 15.38
N VAL A 99 9.82 -36.36 14.65
CA VAL A 99 8.50 -36.31 14.04
C VAL A 99 8.57 -36.49 12.54
N PHE A 100 9.30 -35.63 11.83
CA PHE A 100 9.27 -35.60 10.38
C PHE A 100 10.17 -36.64 9.72
N PRO A 101 9.81 -37.12 8.52
CA PRO A 101 10.68 -37.94 7.69
C PRO A 101 11.92 -37.15 7.26
N SER A 102 13.04 -37.84 7.03
CA SER A 102 14.32 -37.22 6.64
C SER A 102 14.23 -36.39 5.34
N SER A 103 13.29 -36.71 4.45
CA SER A 103 13.05 -35.98 3.20
C SER A 103 12.54 -34.55 3.39
N ILE A 104 12.03 -34.19 4.58
CA ILE A 104 11.54 -32.83 4.84
C ILE A 104 12.66 -31.81 5.07
N GLN A 105 13.90 -32.27 5.31
CA GLN A 105 15.02 -31.41 5.71
C GLN A 105 15.21 -30.18 4.80
N PRO A 106 15.16 -30.29 3.46
CA PRO A 106 15.25 -29.11 2.58
C PRO A 106 14.10 -28.12 2.80
N VAL A 107 12.89 -28.60 3.13
CA VAL A 107 11.71 -27.76 3.41
C VAL A 107 11.88 -27.03 4.73
N LEU A 108 12.40 -27.68 5.78
CA LEU A 108 12.68 -27.04 7.07
C LEU A 108 13.78 -25.97 6.94
N ALA A 109 14.81 -26.20 6.13
CA ALA A 109 15.82 -25.19 5.84
C ALA A 109 15.20 -23.95 5.18
N LYS A 110 14.29 -24.15 4.20
CA LYS A 110 13.56 -23.03 3.58
C LYS A 110 12.60 -22.33 4.55
N ARG A 111 11.97 -23.07 5.46
CA ARG A 111 11.13 -22.50 6.53
C ARG A 111 11.93 -21.55 7.41
N ARG A 112 13.11 -21.97 7.88
CA ARG A 112 14.01 -21.12 8.69
C ARG A 112 14.40 -19.85 7.96
N LEU A 113 14.83 -20.00 6.71
CA LEU A 113 15.22 -18.88 5.85
C LEU A 113 14.06 -17.90 5.64
N ALA A 114 12.86 -18.39 5.29
CA ALA A 114 11.69 -17.55 5.09
C ALA A 114 11.32 -16.76 6.35
N GLN A 115 11.34 -17.41 7.52
CA GLN A 115 11.06 -16.76 8.79
C GLN A 115 12.14 -15.74 9.18
N GLU A 116 13.42 -16.07 9.01
CA GLU A 116 14.53 -15.16 9.31
C GLU A 116 14.45 -13.90 8.46
N ARG A 117 14.28 -14.06 7.15
CA ARG A 117 14.14 -12.93 6.22
C ARG A 117 12.90 -12.08 6.52
N LEU A 118 11.78 -12.72 6.83
CA LEU A 118 10.58 -12.00 7.22
C LEU A 118 10.79 -11.19 8.51
N GLN A 119 11.44 -11.77 9.52
CA GLN A 119 11.74 -11.05 10.76
C GLN A 119 12.71 -9.89 10.53
N GLU A 120 13.74 -10.06 9.69
CA GLU A 120 14.65 -8.98 9.30
C GLU A 120 13.92 -7.84 8.59
N LEU A 121 13.04 -8.19 7.64
CA LEU A 121 12.24 -7.24 6.89
C LEU A 121 11.26 -6.47 7.80
N ILE A 122 10.60 -7.15 8.74
CA ILE A 122 9.74 -6.50 9.76
C ILE A 122 10.59 -5.59 10.67
N GLY A 123 11.78 -6.03 11.09
CA GLY A 123 12.68 -5.24 11.92
C GLY A 123 13.06 -3.92 11.23
N ARG A 124 13.47 -3.99 9.96
CA ARG A 124 13.75 -2.80 9.14
C ARG A 124 12.55 -1.88 8.99
N ALA A 125 11.35 -2.44 8.84
CA ALA A 125 10.13 -1.66 8.74
C ALA A 125 9.78 -0.97 10.07
N ALA A 126 9.96 -1.67 11.19
CA ALA A 126 9.78 -1.12 12.53
C ALA A 126 10.76 0.05 12.81
N ASP A 127 12.02 -0.07 12.37
CA ASP A 127 13.02 1.01 12.47
C ASP A 127 12.60 2.27 11.71
N LYS A 128 11.76 2.13 10.68
CA LYS A 128 11.17 3.21 9.89
C LYS A 128 9.74 3.58 10.34
N SER A 129 9.29 3.09 11.49
CA SER A 129 7.92 3.30 12.02
C SER A 129 6.80 2.91 11.04
N LEU A 130 7.07 1.97 10.14
CA LEU A 130 6.04 1.39 9.26
C LEU A 130 5.25 0.31 9.99
N SER A 131 4.15 -0.12 9.39
CA SER A 131 3.39 -1.25 9.91
C SER A 131 4.30 -2.48 10.06
N THR A 132 4.12 -3.21 11.15
CA THR A 132 4.77 -4.51 11.37
C THR A 132 3.89 -5.68 10.97
N ASP A 133 2.69 -5.38 10.43
CA ASP A 133 1.80 -6.39 9.89
C ASP A 133 2.42 -7.02 8.64
N VAL A 134 2.48 -8.35 8.64
CA VAL A 134 3.00 -9.12 7.52
C VAL A 134 2.03 -9.01 6.35
N PRO A 135 2.51 -8.66 5.13
CA PRO A 135 1.71 -8.73 3.91
C PRO A 135 0.99 -10.09 3.75
N ASP A 136 -0.27 -10.04 3.37
CA ASP A 136 -1.15 -11.22 3.35
C ASP A 136 -0.64 -12.34 2.43
N ASP A 137 0.03 -11.98 1.33
CA ASP A 137 0.63 -12.93 0.40
C ASP A 137 1.79 -13.72 1.03
N ILE A 138 2.67 -13.06 1.78
CA ILE A 138 3.75 -13.71 2.53
C ILE A 138 3.16 -14.63 3.59
N ARG A 139 2.22 -14.09 4.41
CA ARG A 139 1.59 -14.85 5.51
C ARG A 139 0.86 -16.09 4.99
N ALA A 140 0.06 -15.96 3.94
CA ALA A 140 -0.67 -17.08 3.35
C ALA A 140 0.27 -18.18 2.81
N ASN A 141 1.43 -17.82 2.24
CA ASN A 141 2.39 -18.80 1.77
C ASN A 141 3.13 -19.50 2.92
N ILE A 142 3.45 -18.80 4.01
CA ILE A 142 4.02 -19.41 5.22
C ILE A 142 3.04 -20.40 5.84
N ASP A 143 1.79 -19.97 6.07
CA ASP A 143 0.75 -20.81 6.66
C ASP A 143 0.44 -22.06 5.80
N ALA A 144 0.58 -21.94 4.48
CA ALA A 144 0.41 -23.04 3.53
C ALA A 144 1.67 -23.91 3.31
N TRP A 145 2.77 -23.66 4.03
CA TRP A 145 4.06 -24.35 3.88
C TRP A 145 4.66 -24.25 2.46
N ARG A 146 4.44 -23.12 1.78
CA ARG A 146 4.94 -22.82 0.43
C ARG A 146 6.14 -21.87 0.51
N PHE A 147 7.22 -22.31 1.14
CA PHE A 147 8.34 -21.43 1.50
C PHE A 147 9.08 -20.83 0.30
N ASP A 148 9.12 -21.50 -0.86
CA ASP A 148 9.68 -20.88 -2.07
C ASP A 148 8.88 -19.65 -2.51
N ASN A 149 7.55 -19.74 -2.46
CA ASN A 149 6.67 -18.62 -2.78
C ASN A 149 6.73 -17.53 -1.70
N ALA A 150 6.83 -17.92 -0.43
CA ALA A 150 7.00 -16.97 0.67
C ALA A 150 8.30 -16.17 0.48
N ILE A 151 9.40 -16.84 0.17
CA ILE A 151 10.70 -16.20 -0.10
C ILE A 151 10.58 -15.23 -1.29
N ALA A 152 9.96 -15.64 -2.40
CA ALA A 152 9.76 -14.77 -3.55
C ALA A 152 8.88 -13.55 -3.26
N ALA A 153 7.85 -13.70 -2.43
CA ALA A 153 7.02 -12.59 -1.96
C ALA A 153 7.81 -11.64 -1.03
N THR A 154 8.65 -12.20 -0.16
CA THR A 154 9.60 -11.42 0.67
C THR A 154 10.62 -10.67 -0.20
N ASP A 155 11.18 -11.30 -1.25
CA ASP A 155 12.08 -10.63 -2.21
C ASP A 155 11.41 -9.41 -2.85
N LYS A 156 10.14 -9.57 -3.26
CA LYS A 156 9.36 -8.46 -3.82
C LYS A 156 9.17 -7.33 -2.80
N ALA A 157 8.76 -7.66 -1.57
CA ALA A 157 8.57 -6.66 -0.52
C ALA A 157 9.88 -5.94 -0.16
N GLU A 158 11.00 -6.65 -0.10
CA GLU A 158 12.33 -6.06 0.09
C GLU A 158 12.71 -5.11 -1.05
N SER A 159 12.43 -5.50 -2.29
CA SER A 159 12.66 -4.66 -3.47
C SER A 159 11.78 -3.40 -3.45
N ASP A 160 10.51 -3.52 -3.04
CA ASP A 160 9.60 -2.38 -2.95
C ASP A 160 10.03 -1.40 -1.85
N PHE A 161 10.60 -1.93 -0.75
CA PHE A 161 11.17 -1.19 0.37
C PHE A 161 12.48 -0.46 0.01
N ALA A 162 13.27 -0.96 -0.96
CA ALA A 162 14.58 -0.39 -1.29
C ALA A 162 14.55 1.10 -1.68
N GLY A 163 13.41 1.59 -2.19
CA GLY A 163 13.18 3.01 -2.52
C GLY A 163 12.45 3.81 -1.44
N TYR A 164 12.38 3.32 -0.20
CA TYR A 164 11.62 3.97 0.87
C TYR A 164 12.12 5.37 1.20
N GLU A 165 13.44 5.55 1.35
CA GLU A 165 14.02 6.84 1.75
C GLU A 165 13.82 7.91 0.66
N GLU A 166 13.92 7.51 -0.61
CA GLU A 166 13.60 8.39 -1.75
C GLU A 166 12.13 8.78 -1.75
N LEU A 167 11.24 7.84 -1.41
CA LEU A 167 9.80 8.09 -1.34
C LEU A 167 9.43 9.01 -0.17
N GLU A 168 10.08 8.84 0.98
CA GLU A 168 9.92 9.71 2.15
C GLU A 168 10.37 11.13 1.85
N GLN A 169 11.55 11.30 1.23
CA GLN A 169 12.05 12.60 0.82
C GLN A 169 11.10 13.27 -0.19
N ALA A 170 10.67 12.53 -1.22
CA ALA A 170 9.74 13.05 -2.22
C ALA A 170 8.39 13.48 -1.61
N LEU A 171 7.90 12.77 -0.59
CA LEU A 171 6.68 13.14 0.12
C LEU A 171 6.88 14.42 0.94
N SER A 172 8.04 14.57 1.59
CA SER A 172 8.40 15.81 2.29
C SER A 172 8.45 17.00 1.34
N ASP A 173 9.10 16.83 0.17
CA ASP A 173 9.21 17.89 -0.85
C ASP A 173 7.82 18.28 -1.38
N LEU A 174 6.98 17.30 -1.74
CA LEU A 174 5.59 17.53 -2.17
C LEU A 174 4.78 18.27 -1.10
N THR A 175 4.96 17.93 0.18
CA THR A 175 4.27 18.60 1.29
C THR A 175 4.65 20.08 1.34
N SER A 176 5.95 20.39 1.26
CA SER A 176 6.43 21.78 1.22
C SER A 176 5.90 22.55 0.01
N ASP A 177 5.87 21.93 -1.17
CA ASP A 177 5.38 22.56 -2.40
C ASP A 177 3.87 22.82 -2.33
N ALA A 178 3.09 21.87 -1.82
CA ALA A 178 1.66 22.02 -1.59
C ALA A 178 1.36 23.16 -0.61
N GLU A 179 2.07 23.21 0.53
CA GLU A 179 1.93 24.27 1.54
C GLU A 179 2.27 25.66 0.98
N ALA A 180 3.32 25.76 0.14
CA ALA A 180 3.66 27.01 -0.54
C ALA A 180 2.53 27.52 -1.44
N GLN A 181 1.71 26.62 -1.98
CA GLN A 181 0.50 26.97 -2.75
C GLN A 181 -0.76 27.14 -1.90
N GLY A 182 -0.68 26.92 -0.59
CA GLY A 182 -1.83 26.93 0.32
C GLY A 182 -2.74 25.71 0.17
N LEU A 183 -2.22 24.60 -0.37
CA LEU A 183 -2.89 23.31 -0.45
C LEU A 183 -2.60 22.49 0.80
N SER A 184 -3.55 21.66 1.22
CA SER A 184 -3.39 20.72 2.32
C SER A 184 -3.24 19.31 1.77
N LEU A 185 -2.12 18.64 2.03
CA LEU A 185 -1.87 17.30 1.53
C LEU A 185 -2.69 16.26 2.31
N SER A 186 -3.38 15.38 1.58
CA SER A 186 -4.11 14.25 2.17
C SER A 186 -3.14 13.24 2.81
N PRO A 187 -3.46 12.66 3.98
CA PRO A 187 -2.65 11.59 4.58
C PRO A 187 -2.67 10.29 3.78
N SER A 188 -3.50 10.19 2.74
CA SER A 188 -3.67 8.97 1.96
C SER A 188 -2.37 8.45 1.29
N ILE A 189 -1.41 9.33 0.99
CA ILE A 189 -0.06 8.92 0.51
C ILE A 189 0.74 8.30 1.65
N SER A 190 0.80 8.97 2.81
CA SER A 190 1.51 8.44 3.98
C SER A 190 0.91 7.13 4.47
N ASP A 191 -0.42 7.00 4.45
CA ASP A 191 -1.12 5.78 4.85
C ASP A 191 -0.76 4.61 3.92
N ALA A 192 -0.70 4.84 2.60
CA ALA A 192 -0.28 3.82 1.65
C ALA A 192 1.16 3.35 1.94
N ILE A 193 2.07 4.29 2.22
CA ILE A 193 3.48 3.98 2.54
C ILE A 193 3.59 3.20 3.86
N GLN A 194 2.88 3.64 4.91
CA GLN A 194 2.85 2.99 6.22
C GLN A 194 2.34 1.54 6.13
N ASN A 195 1.42 1.27 5.21
CA ASN A 195 0.83 -0.05 4.96
C ASN A 195 1.54 -0.86 3.85
N TRP A 196 2.78 -0.50 3.49
CA TRP A 196 3.61 -1.22 2.52
C TRP A 196 3.05 -1.22 1.09
N GLU A 197 2.09 -0.33 0.80
CA GLU A 197 1.55 -0.12 -0.53
C GLU A 197 2.45 0.85 -1.32
N PHE A 198 3.77 0.61 -1.34
CA PHE A 198 4.78 1.54 -1.88
C PHE A 198 4.51 1.92 -3.34
N ASP A 199 4.08 0.96 -4.18
CA ASP A 199 3.69 1.23 -5.57
C ASP A 199 2.50 2.18 -5.69
N LYS A 200 1.52 2.04 -4.79
CA LYS A 200 0.36 2.94 -4.73
C LYS A 200 0.79 4.32 -4.24
N GLY A 201 1.61 4.38 -3.18
CA GLY A 201 2.19 5.62 -2.67
C GLY A 201 2.97 6.38 -3.76
N ARG A 202 3.84 5.70 -4.52
CA ARG A 202 4.58 6.28 -5.66
C ARG A 202 3.66 6.88 -6.73
N ARG A 203 2.60 6.16 -7.12
CA ARG A 203 1.62 6.65 -8.11
C ARG A 203 0.86 7.87 -7.60
N MET A 204 0.39 7.82 -6.35
CA MET A 204 -0.34 8.93 -5.74
C MET A 204 0.53 10.18 -5.59
N LEU A 205 1.80 10.01 -5.21
CA LEU A 205 2.77 11.10 -5.15
C LEU A 205 2.97 11.73 -6.53
N ALA A 206 3.17 10.93 -7.58
CA ALA A 206 3.33 11.45 -8.93
C ALA A 206 2.09 12.22 -9.41
N ASP A 207 0.88 11.71 -9.16
CA ASP A 207 -0.37 12.41 -9.48
C ASP A 207 -0.51 13.72 -8.66
N ALA A 208 -0.09 13.72 -7.40
CA ALA A 208 -0.14 14.90 -6.53
C ALA A 208 0.83 16.00 -6.97
N VAL A 209 2.07 15.66 -7.36
CA VAL A 209 3.04 16.61 -7.93
C VAL A 209 2.45 17.32 -9.14
N LEU A 210 1.87 16.57 -10.08
CA LEU A 210 1.21 17.15 -11.25
C LEU A 210 0.05 18.08 -10.88
N ALA A 211 -0.71 17.73 -9.85
CA ALA A 211 -1.82 18.56 -9.37
C ALA A 211 -1.33 19.88 -8.74
N VAL A 212 -0.26 19.85 -7.93
CA VAL A 212 0.35 21.05 -7.35
C VAL A 212 0.86 21.98 -8.45
N ASP A 213 1.62 21.46 -9.42
CA ASP A 213 2.15 22.23 -10.55
C ASP A 213 1.03 22.89 -11.38
N ALA A 214 -0.02 22.12 -11.69
CA ALA A 214 -1.16 22.62 -12.44
C ALA A 214 -1.94 23.68 -11.66
N TYR A 215 -2.09 23.50 -10.35
CA TYR A 215 -2.75 24.45 -9.47
C TYR A 215 -1.97 25.77 -9.40
N ALA A 216 -0.65 25.70 -9.16
CA ALA A 216 0.23 26.86 -9.10
C ALA A 216 0.19 27.67 -10.41
N SER A 217 0.38 27.00 -11.55
CA SER A 217 0.33 27.62 -12.88
C SER A 217 -1.04 28.23 -13.20
N SER A 218 -2.12 27.53 -12.86
CA SER A 218 -3.48 28.01 -13.13
C SER A 218 -3.83 29.21 -12.25
N ARG A 219 -3.41 29.21 -10.98
CA ARG A 219 -3.57 30.33 -10.06
C ARG A 219 -2.84 31.58 -10.56
N GLU A 220 -1.59 31.45 -10.99
CA GLU A 220 -0.82 32.56 -11.56
C GLU A 220 -1.53 33.15 -12.80
N GLN A 221 -2.03 32.29 -13.69
CA GLN A 221 -2.79 32.72 -14.87
C GLN A 221 -4.08 33.46 -14.49
N VAL A 222 -4.84 32.95 -13.52
CA VAL A 222 -6.08 33.59 -13.04
C VAL A 222 -5.80 34.96 -12.44
N ASP A 223 -4.77 35.08 -11.60
CA ASP A 223 -4.40 36.33 -10.93
C ASP A 223 -3.90 37.39 -11.92
N ALA A 224 -3.02 37.02 -12.86
CA ALA A 224 -2.53 37.91 -13.90
C ALA A 224 -3.68 38.48 -14.76
N ARG A 225 -4.68 37.66 -15.07
CA ARG A 225 -5.83 38.03 -15.94
C ARG A 225 -6.87 38.86 -15.19
N ARG A 226 -7.09 38.61 -13.90
CA ARG A 226 -7.99 39.40 -13.06
C ARG A 226 -7.60 40.88 -13.04
N GLY A 227 -6.31 41.19 -13.02
CA GLY A 227 -5.80 42.56 -13.14
C GLY A 227 -6.22 43.24 -14.45
N LEU A 228 -6.20 42.50 -15.57
CA LEU A 228 -6.63 43.00 -16.88
C LEU A 228 -8.15 43.14 -16.98
N TRP A 229 -8.91 42.19 -16.47
CA TRP A 229 -10.38 42.22 -16.50
C TRP A 229 -10.97 43.30 -15.61
N LYS A 230 -10.39 43.54 -14.42
CA LYS A 230 -10.78 44.66 -13.55
C LYS A 230 -10.52 46.01 -14.23
N ARG A 231 -9.45 46.13 -15.02
CA ARG A 231 -9.19 47.32 -15.86
C ARG A 231 -10.17 47.49 -17.01
N LEU A 232 -10.74 46.39 -17.52
CA LEU A 232 -11.60 46.38 -18.72
C LEU A 232 -13.09 46.18 -18.45
N GLY A 233 -13.51 45.98 -17.20
CA GLY A 233 -14.92 45.81 -16.81
C GLY A 233 -15.57 44.48 -17.26
N LEU A 234 -14.78 43.42 -17.45
CA LEU A 234 -15.24 42.15 -18.04
C LEU A 234 -15.31 41.06 -16.97
N VAL A 235 -16.49 40.81 -16.41
CA VAL A 235 -16.73 39.73 -15.44
C VAL A 235 -17.72 38.74 -16.05
N GLY A 236 -17.40 37.44 -16.08
CA GLY A 236 -18.30 36.44 -16.67
C GLY A 236 -17.88 34.97 -16.57
N ALA A 237 -16.59 34.66 -16.37
CA ALA A 237 -16.13 33.30 -16.03
C ALA A 237 -15.63 33.28 -14.58
N ASP A 238 -15.95 32.23 -13.82
CA ASP A 238 -15.50 32.04 -12.43
C ASP A 238 -14.44 30.93 -12.32
N PRO A 239 -13.19 31.20 -12.72
CA PRO A 239 -12.10 30.23 -12.58
C PRO A 239 -11.66 30.04 -11.11
N ASN A 240 -12.09 30.90 -10.18
CA ASN A 240 -11.77 30.71 -8.75
C ASN A 240 -12.56 29.54 -8.18
N ASN A 241 -13.81 29.32 -8.62
CA ASN A 241 -14.59 28.17 -8.20
C ASN A 241 -13.90 26.84 -8.59
N ASP A 242 -13.29 26.76 -9.78
CA ASP A 242 -12.54 25.57 -10.17
C ASP A 242 -11.25 25.42 -9.35
N LEU A 243 -10.54 26.50 -9.01
CA LEU A 243 -9.39 26.42 -8.10
C LEU A 243 -9.82 25.96 -6.70
N THR A 244 -10.95 26.42 -6.18
CA THR A 244 -11.51 25.92 -4.91
C THR A 244 -11.76 24.42 -4.99
N HIS A 245 -12.46 23.93 -6.03
CA HIS A 245 -12.68 22.50 -6.20
C HIS A 245 -11.39 21.70 -6.39
N ALA A 246 -10.39 22.28 -7.06
CA ALA A 246 -9.08 21.66 -7.18
C ALA A 246 -8.42 21.48 -5.79
N SER A 247 -8.47 22.50 -4.94
CA SER A 247 -7.93 22.43 -3.57
C SER A 247 -8.69 21.44 -2.68
N GLU A 248 -10.02 21.39 -2.81
CA GLU A 248 -10.87 20.45 -2.07
C GLU A 248 -10.60 19.00 -2.48
N ALA A 249 -10.47 18.73 -3.78
CA ALA A 249 -10.12 17.41 -4.29
C ALA A 249 -8.72 16.98 -3.84
N PHE A 250 -7.75 17.89 -3.87
CA PHE A 250 -6.40 17.64 -3.38
C PHE A 250 -6.39 17.24 -1.90
N ALA A 251 -7.12 17.95 -1.05
CA ALA A 251 -7.24 17.65 0.37
C ALA A 251 -7.90 16.30 0.66
N ARG A 252 -8.78 15.82 -0.23
CA ARG A 252 -9.37 14.48 -0.15
C ARG A 252 -8.46 13.36 -0.67
N GLY A 253 -7.33 13.70 -1.29
CA GLY A 253 -6.43 12.74 -1.93
C GLY A 253 -6.85 12.35 -3.35
N ASP A 254 -7.85 13.04 -3.93
CA ASP A 254 -8.20 12.86 -5.34
C ASP A 254 -7.37 13.81 -6.22
N PHE A 255 -6.10 13.45 -6.37
CA PHE A 255 -5.11 14.27 -7.08
C PHE A 255 -5.44 14.42 -8.58
N ARG A 256 -6.10 13.42 -9.17
CA ARG A 256 -6.50 13.46 -10.58
C ARG A 256 -7.68 14.40 -10.79
N GLU A 257 -8.69 14.36 -9.92
CA GLU A 257 -9.79 15.33 -9.92
C GLU A 257 -9.26 16.76 -9.67
N SER A 258 -8.32 16.93 -8.74
CA SER A 258 -7.64 18.19 -8.48
C SER A 258 -6.96 18.77 -9.72
N LEU A 259 -6.13 17.96 -10.38
CA LEU A 259 -5.45 18.30 -11.63
C LEU A 259 -6.44 18.74 -12.71
N ASN A 260 -7.56 18.01 -12.87
CA ASN A 260 -8.58 18.34 -13.86
C ASN A 260 -9.24 19.70 -13.60
N HIS A 261 -9.59 20.00 -12.34
CA HIS A 261 -10.17 21.28 -11.96
C HIS A 261 -9.16 22.43 -12.11
N ALA A 262 -7.89 22.23 -11.73
CA ALA A 262 -6.84 23.23 -11.94
C ALA A 262 -6.69 23.57 -13.43
N ASN A 263 -6.58 22.55 -14.30
CA ASN A 263 -6.50 22.77 -15.74
C ASN A 263 -7.74 23.48 -16.32
N GLN A 264 -8.94 23.18 -15.81
CA GLN A 264 -10.16 23.89 -16.19
C GLN A 264 -10.13 25.37 -15.80
N ALA A 265 -9.64 25.70 -14.59
CA ALA A 265 -9.41 27.09 -14.17
C ALA A 265 -8.47 27.82 -15.15
N GLY A 266 -7.32 27.23 -15.48
CA GLY A 266 -6.38 27.79 -16.45
C GLY A 266 -7.01 27.99 -17.83
N ALA A 267 -7.74 26.99 -18.33
CA ALA A 267 -8.43 27.07 -19.61
C ALA A 267 -9.50 28.17 -19.63
N LYS A 268 -10.31 28.33 -18.57
CA LYS A 268 -11.29 29.41 -18.44
C LYS A 268 -10.61 30.78 -18.39
N ALA A 269 -9.49 30.90 -17.68
CA ALA A 269 -8.68 32.13 -17.65
C ALA A 269 -8.19 32.54 -19.04
N GLN A 270 -7.79 31.56 -19.87
CA GLN A 270 -7.37 31.80 -21.25
C GLN A 270 -8.55 32.09 -22.18
N ALA A 271 -9.63 31.31 -22.15
CA ALA A 271 -10.79 31.48 -23.03
C ALA A 271 -11.52 32.81 -22.83
N ALA A 272 -11.68 33.25 -21.57
CA ALA A 272 -12.27 34.54 -21.24
C ALA A 272 -11.48 35.71 -21.85
N SER A 273 -10.17 35.56 -22.04
CA SER A 273 -9.33 36.58 -22.70
C SER A 273 -9.56 36.68 -24.21
N GLY A 274 -9.80 35.56 -24.90
CA GLY A 274 -10.15 35.57 -26.32
C GLY A 274 -11.51 36.22 -26.58
N MET A 275 -12.47 35.99 -25.67
CA MET A 275 -13.79 36.60 -25.73
C MET A 275 -13.75 38.10 -25.38
N ALA A 276 -12.93 38.49 -24.40
CA ALA A 276 -12.63 39.89 -24.07
C ALA A 276 -12.03 40.66 -25.25
N PHE A 277 -11.05 40.07 -25.94
CA PHE A 277 -10.43 40.67 -27.12
C PHE A 277 -11.42 40.86 -28.27
N ARG A 278 -12.31 39.87 -28.51
CA ARG A 278 -13.39 39.99 -29.50
C ARG A 278 -14.40 41.09 -29.15
N LYS A 279 -14.77 41.23 -27.87
CA LYS A 279 -15.64 42.33 -27.42
C LYS A 279 -14.97 43.70 -27.55
N LEU A 280 -13.67 43.81 -27.24
CA LEU A 280 -12.88 45.03 -27.46
C LEU A 280 -12.80 45.41 -28.95
N LEU A 281 -12.58 44.43 -29.83
CA LEU A 281 -12.62 44.64 -31.28
C LEU A 281 -14.01 45.13 -31.73
N GLY A 282 -15.08 44.52 -31.23
CA GLY A 282 -16.45 44.95 -31.50
C GLY A 282 -16.74 46.39 -31.05
N LEU A 283 -16.32 46.75 -29.82
CA LEU A 283 -16.46 48.10 -29.27
C LEU A 283 -15.63 49.13 -30.06
N ALA A 284 -14.38 48.80 -30.42
CA ALA A 284 -13.53 49.67 -31.23
C ALA A 284 -14.13 49.91 -32.63
N LEU A 285 -14.75 48.88 -33.23
CA LEU A 285 -15.43 48.99 -34.52
C LEU A 285 -16.68 49.87 -34.43
N VAL A 286 -17.47 49.73 -33.37
CA VAL A 286 -18.63 50.60 -33.11
C VAL A 286 -18.20 52.05 -32.89
N SER A 287 -17.15 52.29 -32.09
CA SER A 287 -16.59 53.63 -31.88
C SER A 287 -16.06 54.26 -33.17
N ALA A 288 -15.41 53.48 -34.05
CA ALA A 288 -14.93 53.95 -35.34
C ALA A 288 -16.07 54.33 -36.30
N VAL A 289 -17.17 53.56 -36.31
CA VAL A 289 -18.37 53.89 -37.11
C VAL A 289 -19.05 55.16 -36.59
N CYS A 290 -19.18 55.34 -35.28
CA CYS A 290 -19.74 56.57 -34.70
C CYS A 290 -18.87 57.80 -35.00
N ALA A 291 -17.54 57.68 -34.89
CA ALA A 291 -16.62 58.78 -35.23
C ALA A 291 -16.67 59.14 -36.73
N GLY A 292 -16.76 58.15 -37.63
CA GLY A 292 -16.92 58.36 -39.06
C GLY A 292 -18.27 58.99 -39.45
N GLY A 293 -19.35 58.64 -38.75
CA GLY A 293 -20.67 59.25 -38.92
C GLY A 293 -20.71 60.72 -38.51
N ILE A 294 -20.03 61.08 -37.42
CA ILE A 294 -19.93 62.49 -36.98
C ILE A 294 -19.04 63.30 -37.94
N GLY A 295 -17.94 62.74 -38.44
CA GLY A 295 -17.07 63.40 -39.42
C GLY A 295 -17.75 63.68 -40.76
N THR A 296 -18.58 62.75 -41.25
CA THR A 296 -19.35 62.93 -42.49
C THR A 296 -20.50 63.93 -42.33
N ALA A 297 -21.15 63.97 -41.16
CA ALA A 297 -22.17 64.98 -40.83
C ALA A 297 -21.59 66.41 -40.76
N ILE A 298 -20.40 66.59 -40.18
CA ILE A 298 -19.72 67.90 -40.09
C ILE A 298 -19.19 68.36 -41.46
N TRP A 299 -18.74 67.44 -42.31
CA TRP A 299 -18.26 67.79 -43.65
C TRP A 299 -19.41 68.16 -44.61
N THR A 300 -20.55 67.47 -44.50
CA THR A 300 -21.74 67.77 -45.31
C THR A 300 -22.46 69.04 -44.85
N SER A 301 -22.43 69.40 -43.57
CA SER A 301 -22.94 70.69 -43.09
C SER A 301 -22.06 71.85 -43.56
N ARG A 302 -20.73 71.74 -43.48
CA ARG A 302 -19.80 72.77 -43.98
C ARG A 302 -19.86 72.98 -45.50
N LYS A 303 -20.18 71.94 -46.28
CA LYS A 303 -20.36 72.08 -47.73
C LYS A 303 -21.66 72.79 -48.13
N ARG A 304 -22.66 72.84 -47.24
CA ARG A 304 -23.94 73.54 -47.52
C ARG A 304 -23.88 75.04 -47.25
N GLU A 305 -22.85 75.54 -46.56
CA GLU A 305 -22.70 76.96 -46.23
C GLU A 305 -21.84 77.78 -47.21
N ASN A 306 -21.38 77.21 -48.32
CA ASN A 306 -20.65 77.97 -49.36
C ASN A 306 -21.38 77.97 -50.72
N PRO A 307 -22.33 78.90 -50.95
CA PRO A 307 -22.63 79.39 -52.28
C PRO A 307 -21.87 80.70 -52.56
N PHE A 308 -21.10 80.65 -53.64
CA PHE A 308 -20.48 81.73 -54.39
C PHE A 308 -21.14 83.12 -54.32
N SER A 309 -20.33 84.15 -54.05
CA SER A 309 -20.33 85.46 -54.72
C SER A 309 -18.90 86.02 -54.61
N PRO A 310 -18.21 86.30 -55.73
CA PRO A 310 -18.17 87.66 -56.31
C PRO A 310 -18.10 87.62 -57.87
N VAL A 311 -18.31 88.64 -58.71
CA VAL A 311 -18.58 90.08 -58.68
C VAL A 311 -19.71 90.34 -59.67
#